data_AF-A0A822L4X9-F1
#
_entry.id   AF-A0A822L4X9-F1
#
_cell.length_a   1.000
_cell.length_b   1.000
_cell.length_c   1.000
_cell.angle_alpha   90.00
_cell.angle_beta   90.00
_cell.angle_gamma   90.00
#
_symmetry.space_group_name_H-M   'P 1'
#
loop_
_entity.id
_entity.type
_entity.pdbx_description
1 polymer ?
#
loop_
_entity_poly.entity_id
_entity_poly.type
_entity_poly.pdbx_seq_one_letter_code
_entity_poly.pdbx_strand_id
1 'polypeptide(L)'
;MGLDRWYQLYHHKRMRNTRPISWIKAARKDFQKFPKEAQEIVLDALTIAAEGAKSSLTKPFKGMGSGVFEIALPFKGDAYRTIYAVGSLGFGG
;
A
#
# COMPACT_ATOMS: atom_id res chain seq x y z
N MET A 1 -20.16 37.16 7.64
CA MET A 1 -19.23 37.13 6.49
C MET A 1 -17.87 36.73 7.00
N GLY A 2 -17.57 35.44 7.02
CA GLY A 2 -16.36 34.92 7.65
C GLY A 2 -15.82 33.75 6.87
N LEU A 3 -14.77 34.00 6.10
CA LEU A 3 -13.60 33.13 5.79
C LEU A 3 -13.78 31.60 5.70
N ASP A 4 -14.96 31.09 5.38
CA ASP A 4 -15.30 29.65 5.38
C ASP A 4 -15.14 29.02 3.99
N ARG A 5 -15.34 29.81 2.93
CA ARG A 5 -15.26 29.31 1.55
C ARG A 5 -13.85 29.31 0.97
N TRP A 6 -12.98 30.23 1.41
CA TRP A 6 -11.62 30.37 0.89
C TRP A 6 -10.63 29.39 1.54
N TYR A 7 -10.86 28.99 2.79
CA TYR A 7 -10.07 27.93 3.45
C TYR A 7 -10.33 26.54 2.86
N GLN A 8 -11.58 26.27 2.45
CA GLN A 8 -11.95 25.00 1.80
C GLN A 8 -11.36 24.85 0.40
N LEU A 9 -11.23 25.96 -0.36
CA LEU A 9 -10.59 25.93 -1.68
C LEU A 9 -9.07 25.78 -1.59
N TYR A 10 -8.41 26.37 -0.60
CA TYR A 10 -6.95 26.25 -0.43
C TYR A 10 -6.51 24.87 0.09
N HIS A 11 -7.38 24.15 0.82
CA HIS A 11 -7.14 22.78 1.27
C HIS A 11 -7.60 21.68 0.30
N HIS A 12 -8.15 22.01 -0.87
CA HIS A 12 -8.55 21.02 -1.88
C HIS A 12 -7.42 20.59 -2.84
N LYS A 13 -6.19 20.48 -2.35
CA LYS A 13 -5.39 19.36 -2.86
C LYS A 13 -6.20 18.14 -2.42
N ARG A 14 -6.69 17.33 -3.36
CA ARG A 14 -7.05 15.93 -3.07
C ARG A 14 -5.76 15.26 -2.57
N MET A 15 -5.42 15.49 -1.31
CA MET A 15 -4.42 14.76 -0.57
C MET A 15 -5.03 13.37 -0.53
N ARG A 16 -4.67 12.51 -1.48
CA ARG A 16 -5.08 11.11 -1.49
C ARG A 16 -4.92 10.64 -0.04
N ASN A 17 -5.96 10.07 0.55
CA ASN A 17 -5.91 9.57 1.91
C ASN A 17 -5.06 8.29 1.92
N THR A 18 -3.77 8.42 1.60
CA THR A 18 -2.80 7.34 1.49
C THR A 18 -2.36 6.99 2.89
N ARG A 19 -2.75 5.80 3.32
CA ARG A 19 -2.29 5.25 4.60
C ARG A 19 -0.76 5.12 4.58
N PRO A 20 -0.06 5.44 5.69
CA PRO A 20 1.39 5.29 5.73
C PRO A 20 1.79 3.81 5.60
N ILE A 21 2.74 3.52 4.72
CA ILE A 21 3.32 2.18 4.57
C ILE A 21 4.44 2.02 5.61
N SER A 22 4.22 1.14 6.59
CA SER A 22 5.21 0.81 7.62
C SER A 22 5.93 -0.49 7.28
N TRP A 23 7.24 -0.53 7.49
CA TRP A 23 8.07 -1.68 7.17
C TRP A 23 8.61 -2.37 8.41
N ILE A 24 8.53 -3.71 8.43
CA ILE A 24 9.37 -4.51 9.33
C ILE A 24 10.80 -4.43 8.81
N LYS A 25 11.78 -4.17 9.70
CA LYS A 25 13.18 -3.95 9.32
C LYS A 25 13.77 -5.09 8.49
N ALA A 26 13.50 -6.34 8.86
CA ALA A 26 13.93 -7.52 8.10
C ALA A 26 13.27 -7.57 6.71
N ALA A 27 11.95 -7.37 6.64
CA ALA A 27 11.21 -7.34 5.38
C ALA A 27 11.73 -6.26 4.43
N ARG A 28 12.03 -5.05 4.93
CA ARG A 28 12.62 -3.98 4.11
C ARG A 28 13.99 -4.37 3.57
N LYS A 29 14.83 -5.01 4.38
CA LYS A 29 16.16 -5.47 3.93
C LYS A 29 16.07 -6.54 2.84
N ASP A 30 15.14 -7.48 2.96
CA ASP A 30 14.96 -8.51 1.94
C ASP A 30 14.32 -7.95 0.67
N PHE A 31 13.36 -7.03 0.81
CA PHE A 31 12.77 -6.31 -0.32
C PHE A 31 13.81 -5.52 -1.12
N GLN A 32 14.77 -4.89 -0.45
CA GLN A 32 15.86 -4.15 -1.10
C GLN A 32 16.82 -5.02 -1.93
N LYS A 33 16.78 -6.35 -1.77
CA LYS A 33 17.56 -7.29 -2.59
C LYS A 33 16.88 -7.61 -3.93
N PHE A 34 15.61 -7.24 -4.11
CA PHE A 34 14.91 -7.47 -5.38
C PHE A 34 15.54 -6.64 -6.50
N PRO A 35 15.42 -7.04 -7.78
CA PRO A 35 15.74 -6.18 -8.91
C PRO A 35 15.03 -4.84 -8.81
N LYS A 36 15.67 -3.76 -9.28
CA LYS A 36 15.18 -2.39 -9.09
C LYS A 36 13.77 -2.20 -9.67
N GLU A 37 13.53 -2.75 -10.85
CA GLU A 37 12.23 -2.67 -11.54
C GLU A 37 11.16 -3.48 -10.81
N ALA A 38 11.53 -4.61 -10.20
CA ALA A 38 10.61 -5.38 -9.36
C ALA A 38 10.25 -4.62 -8.07
N GLN A 39 11.20 -3.87 -7.48
CA GLN A 39 10.90 -3.00 -6.34
C GLN A 39 9.89 -1.92 -6.73
N GLU A 40 10.06 -1.27 -7.89
CA GLU A 40 9.16 -0.21 -8.36
C GLU A 40 7.73 -0.73 -8.54
N ILE A 41 7.55 -1.88 -9.21
CA ILE A 41 6.23 -2.49 -9.40
C ILE A 41 5.56 -2.83 -8.06
N VAL A 42 6.33 -3.34 -7.09
CA VAL A 42 5.80 -3.64 -5.76
C VAL A 42 5.45 -2.36 -4.99
N LEU A 43 6.27 -1.31 -5.06
CA LEU A 43 6.00 -0.03 -4.41
C LEU A 43 4.74 0.64 -4.99
N ASP A 44 4.53 0.54 -6.30
CA ASP A 44 3.30 1.00 -6.96
C ASP A 44 2.09 0.22 -6.43
N ALA A 45 2.20 -1.11 -6.36
CA ALA A 45 1.13 -1.94 -5.79
C ALA A 45 0.84 -1.63 -4.32
N LEU A 46 1.86 -1.35 -3.51
CA LEU A 46 1.69 -0.91 -2.11
C LEU A 46 1.08 0.48 -2.02
N THR A 47 1.38 1.37 -2.96
CA THR A 47 0.78 2.71 -3.03
C THR A 47 -0.72 2.60 -3.35
N ILE A 48 -1.10 1.77 -4.32
CA ILE A 48 -2.50 1.45 -4.63
C ILE A 48 -3.22 0.90 -3.38
N ALA A 49 -2.57 0.00 -2.63
CA ALA A 49 -3.10 -0.53 -1.38
C ALA A 49 -3.25 0.55 -0.29
N ALA A 50 -2.29 1.45 -0.18
CA ALA A 50 -2.34 2.59 0.74
C ALA A 50 -3.49 3.56 0.41
N GLU A 51 -3.87 3.67 -0.87
CA GLU A 51 -5.03 4.43 -1.34
C GLU A 51 -6.37 3.71 -1.09
N GLY A 52 -6.34 2.48 -0.58
CA GLY A 52 -7.54 1.66 -0.34
C GLY A 52 -8.02 0.87 -1.56
N ALA A 53 -7.27 0.90 -2.66
CA ALA A 53 -7.52 0.10 -3.85
C ALA A 53 -6.70 -1.20 -3.83
N LYS A 54 -6.87 -2.04 -4.85
CA LYS A 54 -6.17 -3.33 -4.96
C LYS A 54 -5.58 -3.50 -6.35
N SER A 55 -4.27 -3.75 -6.42
CA SER A 55 -3.58 -4.07 -7.67
C SER A 55 -3.97 -5.47 -8.17
N SER A 56 -3.93 -5.68 -9.49
CA SER A 56 -4.17 -6.99 -10.14
C SER A 56 -3.17 -8.06 -9.69
N LEU A 57 -1.98 -7.67 -9.24
CA LEU A 57 -0.95 -8.57 -8.70
C LEU A 57 -1.22 -9.01 -7.25
N THR A 58 -2.23 -8.42 -6.62
CA THR A 58 -2.53 -8.64 -5.20
C THR A 58 -3.58 -9.73 -5.02
N LYS A 59 -3.31 -10.70 -4.15
CA LYS A 59 -4.27 -11.74 -3.73
C LYS A 59 -4.39 -11.80 -2.21
N PRO A 60 -5.54 -12.23 -1.67
CA PRO A 60 -5.66 -12.48 -0.23
C PRO A 60 -4.66 -13.56 0.20
N PHE A 61 -3.96 -13.33 1.32
CA PHE A 61 -3.04 -14.31 1.88
C PHE A 61 -3.82 -15.26 2.79
N LYS A 62 -3.92 -16.53 2.37
CA LYS A 62 -4.74 -17.53 3.07
C LYS A 62 -4.06 -17.96 4.38
N GLY A 63 -4.87 -18.27 5.39
CA GLY A 63 -4.40 -18.85 6.65
C GLY A 63 -3.93 -17.86 7.72
N MET A 64 -3.96 -16.54 7.46
CA MET A 64 -3.44 -15.51 8.39
C MET A 64 -4.50 -14.51 8.89
N GLY A 65 -5.78 -14.79 8.65
CA GLY A 65 -6.90 -13.89 8.96
C GLY A 65 -7.23 -12.90 7.84
N SER A 66 -8.26 -12.07 8.06
CA SER A 66 -8.65 -11.02 7.12
C SER A 66 -7.66 -9.85 7.16
N GLY A 67 -7.52 -9.14 6.03
CA GLY A 67 -6.68 -7.95 5.95
C GLY A 67 -5.19 -8.20 5.65
N VAL A 68 -4.78 -9.46 5.44
CA VAL A 68 -3.43 -9.81 4.98
C VAL A 68 -3.46 -10.16 3.49
N PHE A 69 -2.55 -9.57 2.74
CA PHE A 69 -2.49 -9.68 1.29
C PHE A 69 -1.07 -9.98 0.82
N GLU A 70 -0.99 -10.62 -0.34
CA GLU A 70 0.25 -10.95 -1.02
C GLU A 70 0.27 -10.27 -2.38
N ILE A 71 1.33 -9.53 -2.67
CA ILE A 71 1.71 -9.12 -4.04
C ILE A 71 2.58 -10.23 -4.59
N ALA A 72 2.10 -10.92 -5.63
CA ALA A 72 2.83 -12.01 -6.29
C ALA A 72 3.28 -11.55 -7.69
N LEU A 73 4.54 -11.14 -7.79
CA LEU A 73 5.12 -10.60 -9.02
C LEU A 73 6.00 -11.65 -9.71
N PRO A 74 5.57 -12.24 -10.84
CA PRO A 74 6.48 -12.92 -11.75
C PRO A 74 7.32 -11.87 -12.50
N PHE A 75 8.64 -11.98 -12.46
CA PHE A 75 9.55 -11.02 -13.11
C PHE A 75 10.83 -11.68 -13.60
N LYS A 76 11.12 -11.55 -14.90
CA LYS A 76 12.34 -12.05 -15.56
C LYS A 76 12.69 -13.51 -15.23
N GLY A 77 11.69 -14.39 -15.13
CA GLY A 77 11.88 -15.82 -14.83
C GLY A 77 11.83 -16.18 -13.35
N ASP A 78 11.82 -15.19 -12.46
CA ASP A 78 11.71 -15.37 -11.01
C ASP A 78 10.32 -14.99 -10.48
N ALA A 79 10.08 -15.30 -9.20
CA ALA A 79 8.86 -14.92 -8.49
C ALA A 79 9.20 -14.16 -7.19
N TYR A 80 8.79 -12.89 -7.14
CA TYR A 80 8.98 -12.00 -6.00
C TYR A 80 7.65 -11.82 -5.26
N ARG A 81 7.65 -12.09 -3.96
CA ARG A 81 6.44 -12.04 -3.12
C ARG A 81 6.62 -11.03 -2.00
N THR A 82 5.66 -10.12 -1.84
CA THR A 82 5.61 -9.16 -0.72
C THR A 82 4.30 -9.32 0.02
N ILE A 83 4.37 -9.60 1.32
CA ILE A 83 3.21 -9.73 2.20
C ILE A 83 2.99 -8.41 2.94
N TYR A 84 1.76 -7.94 2.96
CA TYR A 84 1.38 -6.75 3.73
C TYR A 84 0.06 -6.96 4.46
N ALA A 85 -0.12 -6.22 5.55
CA ALA A 85 -1.36 -6.18 6.32
C ALA A 85 -1.95 -4.78 6.26
N VAL A 86 -3.28 -4.69 6.14
CA VAL A 86 -4.01 -3.43 6.22
C VAL A 86 -4.52 -3.26 7.64
N GLY A 87 -4.04 -2.21 8.32
CA GLY A 87 -4.56 -1.86 9.64
C GLY A 87 -6.02 -1.42 9.55
N SER A 88 -6.88 -2.08 10.31
CA SER A 88 -8.20 -1.53 10.66
C SER A 88 -8.00 -0.46 11.73
N LEU A 89 -7.76 0.77 11.31
CA LEU A 89 -7.97 1.93 12.19
C LEU A 89 -9.35 2.48 11.85
N GLY A 90 -10.36 1.94 12.53
CA GLY A 90 -11.76 2.28 12.34
C GLY A 90 -12.74 1.27 12.94
N PHE A 91 -12.60 0.92 14.22
CA PHE A 91 -13.75 0.53 15.04
C PHE A 91 -14.17 1.77 15.84
N GLY A 92 -15.01 2.60 15.24
CA GLY A 92 -15.90 3.50 15.96
C GLY A 92 -17.31 2.98 15.71
N GLY A 93 -17.95 2.47 16.76
CA GLY A 93 -19.39 2.21 16.77
C GLY A 93 -20.19 3.50 16.87
#